data_AF-A0A2N2PWD2-F1
#
_entry.id   AF-A0A2N2PWD2-F1
#
_cell.length_a   1.000
_cell.length_b   1.000
_cell.length_c   1.000
_cell.angle_alpha   90.00
_cell.angle_beta   90.00
_cell.angle_gamma   90.00
#
_symmetry.space_group_name_H-M   'P 1'
#
loop_
_entity.id
_entity.type
_entity.pdbx_description
1 polymer ?
#
loop_
_entity_poly.entity_id
_entity_poly.type
_entity_poly.pdbx_seq_one_letter_code
_entity_poly.pdbx_strand_id
1 'polypeptide(L)' 'MTTWEHMLLVSDITGMLKPNVNKVWEQKGKDGKADWDRIQQLGKEGWELVDAFPIATGNGASIQIVWALKRPTH' A
#
# COMPACT_ATOMS: atom_id res chain seq x y z
N MET A 1 -26.76 9.95 7.98
CA MET A 1 -25.31 10.28 7.97
C MET A 1 -24.61 9.12 7.29
N THR A 2 -23.68 9.38 6.37
CA THR A 2 -22.89 8.32 5.73
C THR A 2 -21.81 7.84 6.70
N THR A 3 -21.78 6.55 6.97
CA THR A 3 -20.72 5.89 7.75
C THR A 3 -19.61 5.40 6.81
N TRP A 4 -18.37 5.33 7.31
CA TRP A 4 -17.19 5.02 6.51
C TRP A 4 -16.41 3.85 7.10
N GLU A 5 -16.01 2.91 6.25
CA GLU A 5 -15.05 1.85 6.56
C GLU A 5 -13.64 2.31 6.14
N HIS A 6 -12.62 1.87 6.87
CA HIS A 6 -11.21 2.21 6.61
C HIS A 6 -10.35 0.95 6.54
N MET A 7 -9.33 0.97 5.68
CA MET A 7 -8.39 -0.12 5.50
C MET A 7 -6.97 0.43 5.40
N LEU A 8 -6.01 -0.29 5.98
CA LEU A 8 -4.58 -0.08 5.76
C LEU A 8 -4.02 -1.27 4.98
N LEU A 9 -3.45 -1.01 3.81
CA LEU A 9 -2.66 -1.98 3.05
C LEU A 9 -1.18 -1.66 3.26
N VAL A 10 -0.38 -2.66 3.63
CA VAL A 10 1.05 -2.49 3.88
C VAL A 10 1.86 -3.19 2.78
N SER A 11 2.78 -2.47 2.18
CA SER A 11 3.67 -2.93 1.11
C SER A 11 5.11 -2.96 1.60
N ASP A 12 5.75 -4.12 1.51
CA ASP A 12 7.15 -4.28 1.89
C ASP A 12 8.08 -3.72 0.79
N ILE A 13 8.85 -2.68 1.10
CA ILE A 13 9.98 -2.30 0.25
C ILE A 13 11.19 -3.11 0.71
N THR A 14 11.50 -4.18 -0.02
CA THR A 14 12.71 -4.96 0.23
C THR A 14 13.92 -4.26 -0.41
N GLY A 15 14.96 -3.97 0.36
CA GLY A 15 16.23 -3.44 -0.16
C GLY A 15 16.83 -2.30 0.65
N MET A 16 17.21 -2.57 1.90
CA MET A 16 17.73 -1.56 2.84
C MET A 16 19.06 -0.89 2.49
N LEU A 17 19.87 -1.45 1.60
CA LEU A 17 21.28 -1.03 1.52
C LEU A 17 21.51 0.13 0.54
N LYS A 18 20.53 0.47 -0.30
CA LYS A 18 20.61 1.63 -1.21
C LYS A 18 19.22 2.23 -1.44
N PRO A 19 19.08 3.57 -1.45
CA PRO A 19 17.87 4.22 -1.92
C PRO A 19 17.62 3.76 -3.36
N ASN A 20 16.56 3.00 -3.57
CA ASN A 20 16.17 2.55 -4.89
C ASN A 20 14.76 3.08 -5.15
N VAL A 21 14.64 3.96 -6.14
CA VAL A 21 13.35 4.45 -6.61
C VAL A 21 12.77 3.37 -7.51
N ASN A 22 12.12 2.38 -6.88
CA ASN A 22 11.38 1.36 -7.63
C ASN A 22 9.97 1.86 -7.86
N LYS A 23 9.47 1.69 -9.08
CA LYS A 23 8.07 2.00 -9.36
C LYS A 23 7.18 0.95 -8.70
N VAL A 24 6.11 1.39 -8.04
CA VAL A 24 5.19 0.53 -7.27
C VAL A 24 4.46 -0.52 -8.14
N TRP A 25 4.44 -0.34 -9.46
CA TRP A 25 3.86 -1.29 -10.43
C TRP A 25 4.87 -2.29 -11.00
N GLU A 26 6.16 -2.17 -10.67
CA GLU A 26 7.20 -3.11 -11.15
C GLU A 26 7.57 -4.15 -10.09
N GLN A 27 7.43 -3.82 -8.80
CA GLN A 27 7.78 -4.71 -7.70
C GLN A 27 6.68 -5.74 -7.45
N LYS A 28 6.92 -6.99 -7.87
CA LYS A 28 5.98 -8.11 -7.70
C LYS A 28 6.26 -8.89 -6.42
N GLY A 29 5.20 -9.22 -5.69
CA GLY A 29 5.26 -10.14 -4.56
C GLY A 29 5.43 -11.59 -5.01
N LYS A 30 5.46 -12.51 -4.02
CA LYS A 30 5.58 -13.96 -4.27
C LYS A 30 4.45 -14.55 -5.12
N ASP A 31 3.29 -13.90 -5.11
CA ASP A 31 2.12 -14.26 -5.90
C ASP A 31 2.14 -13.68 -7.33
N GLY A 32 3.25 -13.03 -7.73
CA GLY A 32 3.42 -12.44 -9.05
C GLY A 32 2.66 -11.13 -9.27
N LYS A 33 1.96 -10.61 -8.26
CA LYS A 33 1.23 -9.34 -8.34
C LYS A 33 2.03 -8.20 -7.72
N ALA A 34 1.97 -7.03 -8.37
CA ALA A 34 2.48 -5.81 -7.79
C ALA A 34 1.50 -5.29 -6.73
N ASP A 35 2.00 -4.52 -5.76
CA ASP A 35 1.14 -3.84 -4.80
C ASP A 35 0.20 -2.86 -5.49
N TRP A 36 0.65 -2.26 -6.60
CA TRP A 36 -0.20 -1.47 -7.48
C TRP A 36 -1.42 -2.23 -8.00
N ASP A 37 -1.27 -3.51 -8.38
CA ASP A 37 -2.39 -4.32 -8.87
C ASP A 37 -3.46 -4.52 -7.78
N ARG A 38 -3.02 -4.65 -6.52
CA ARG A 38 -3.92 -4.77 -5.36
C ARG A 38 -4.68 -3.47 -5.11
N ILE A 39 -4.00 -2.33 -5.15
CA ILE A 39 -4.62 -1.01 -4.98
C ILE A 39 -5.63 -0.75 -6.09
N GLN A 40 -5.29 -1.07 -7.34
CA GLN A 40 -6.23 -0.95 -8.46
C GLN A 40 -7.46 -1.83 -8.29
N GLN A 41 -7.29 -3.06 -7.78
CA GLN A 41 -8.41 -3.94 -7.49
C GLN A 41 -9.32 -3.36 -6.39
N LEU A 42 -8.75 -2.83 -5.31
CA LEU A 42 -9.51 -2.15 -4.25
C LEU A 42 -10.28 -0.94 -4.80
N GLY A 43 -9.67 -0.15 -5.70
CA GLY A 43 -10.36 0.95 -6.38
C GLY A 43 -11.60 0.50 -7.17
N LYS A 44 -11.53 -0.66 -7.84
CA LYS A 44 -12.69 -1.25 -8.54
C LYS A 44 -13.78 -1.75 -7.58
N GLU A 45 -13.40 -2.09 -6.35
CA GLU A 45 -14.30 -2.54 -5.27
C GLU A 45 -14.91 -1.36 -4.48
N GLY A 46 -14.65 -0.12 -4.92
CA GLY A 46 -15.22 1.09 -4.31
C GLY A 46 -14.39 1.68 -3.18
N TRP A 47 -13.14 1.23 -2.99
CA TRP A 47 -12.21 1.85 -2.06
C TRP A 47 -11.56 3.10 -2.67
N GLU A 48 -11.51 4.16 -1.89
CA GLU A 48 -10.84 5.42 -2.20
C GLU A 48 -9.51 5.49 -1.45
N LEU A 49 -8.40 5.70 -2.17
CA LEU A 49 -7.12 5.98 -1.55
C LEU A 49 -7.14 7.40 -0.94
N VAL A 50 -6.85 7.52 0.35
CA VAL A 50 -6.84 8.81 1.06
C VAL A 50 -5.44 9.28 1.42
N ASP A 51 -4.51 8.37 1.68
CA ASP A 51 -3.14 8.70 2.05
C ASP A 51 -2.18 7.56 1.70
N ALA A 52 -0.91 7.90 1.50
CA ALA A 52 0.18 6.96 1.28
C ALA A 52 1.46 7.49 1.94
N PHE A 53 1.96 6.76 2.94
CA PHE A 53 3.11 7.23 3.72
C PHE A 53 4.08 6.08 4.06
N PRO A 54 5.39 6.37 4.16
CA PRO A 54 6.36 5.38 4.58
C PRO A 54 6.32 5.19 6.09
N ILE A 55 6.53 3.95 6.54
CA ILE A 55 6.85 3.63 7.92
C ILE A 55 8.20 2.91 7.99
N ALA A 56 9.05 3.34 8.92
CA ALA A 56 10.30 2.66 9.22
C ALA A 56 10.02 1.50 10.18
N THR A 57 10.49 0.30 9.87
CA THR A 57 10.34 -0.89 10.72
C THR A 57 11.70 -1.51 11.06
N GLY A 58 11.75 -2.28 12.15
CA GLY A 58 12.99 -2.92 12.61
C GLY A 58 14.10 -1.91 12.96
N ASN A 59 13.79 -0.87 13.74
CA ASN A 59 14.73 0.21 14.13
C ASN A 59 15.34 0.99 12.95
N GLY A 60 14.55 1.25 11.91
CA GLY A 60 15.03 1.96 10.73
C GLY A 60 15.81 1.10 9.74
N ALA A 61 15.79 -0.22 9.95
CA ALA A 61 16.26 -1.15 8.95
C ALA A 61 15.32 -1.07 7.75
N SER A 62 14.10 -1.58 7.81
CA SER A 62 13.21 -1.62 6.63
C SER A 62 12.35 -0.36 6.49
N ILE A 63 11.94 -0.04 5.26
CA ILE A 63 10.87 0.92 4.97
C ILE A 63 9.70 0.13 4.36
N GLN A 64 8.50 0.35 4.87
CA GLN A 64 7.25 -0.13 4.26
C GLN A 64 6.45 1.08 3.78
N ILE A 65 5.61 0.90 2.78
CA ILE A 65 4.58 1.91 2.44
C ILE A 65 3.26 1.45 3.03
N VAL A 66 2.56 2.36 3.70
CA VAL A 66 1.18 2.18 4.13
C VAL A 66 0.28 2.96 3.18
N TRP A 67 -0.71 2.27 2.63
CA TRP A 67 -1.79 2.85 1.83
C TRP A 67 -3.04 2.87 2.69
N ALA A 68 -3.53 4.07 3.00
CA ALA A 68 -4.79 4.24 3.73
C ALA A 68 -5.93 4.42 2.74
N LEU A 69 -6.95 3.58 2.85
CA LEU A 69 -8.14 3.62 2.01
C LEU A 69 -9.41 3.75 2.85
N LYS A 70 -10.46 4.30 2.25
CA LYS A 70 -11.81 4.34 2.84
C LYS A 70 -12.89 3.98 1.82
N ARG A 71 -14.08 3.61 2.28
CA ARG A 71 -15.30 3.52 1.45
C ARG A 71 -16.55 3.78 2.28
N PRO A 72 -17.66 4.24 1.69
CA PRO A 72 -18.93 4.34 2.40
C PRO A 72 -19.45 2.95 2.77
N THR A 73 -20.03 2.79 3.96
CA THR A 73 -20.80 1.59 4.30
C THR A 73 -22.25 1.77 3.86
N HIS A 74 -22.81 0.72 3.25
CA HIS A 74 -24.20 0.64 2.84
C HIS A 74 -25.13 0.34 4.01
#